data_AF-A0A9E6BQ25-F1
#
_entry.id   AF-A0A9E6BQ25-F1
#
_cell.length_a   1.000
_cell.length_b   1.000
_cell.length_c   1.000
_cell.angle_alpha   90.00
_cell.angle_beta   90.00
_cell.angle_gamma   90.00
#
_symmetry.space_group_name_H-M   'P 1'
#
loop_
_entity.id
_entity.type
_entity.pdbx_description
1 polymer ?
#
loop_
_entity_poly.entity_id
_entity_poly.type
_entity_poly.pdbx_seq_one_letter_code
_entity_poly.pdbx_strand_id
1 'polypeptide(L)'
;MSQKAAQGDPQRPTEASLWRTIAGYLNFSSGQPDTTFQKSLNELWASSAPATPWQTFPERLRAYLDQLQKESSAFGDCSQALSVLELTFEHLYPAYRRFHADLLFHLRDADFQQPFFLARLFEAVLAQGAPWDEIARIVDAALDRLNDFVGYRPLAVLEDGRKTQPYPHERFRPIPVYIRGAGVAVGPYQAIISGALDLIQKVPAEMLASAYFDFDRLDELAVDVRAYDHEHPANKRTNYMFGEWDPHLIDSKGYYRRFVVRKIILDALNEWVDRYSRQTSREEALFDASAVLCGTMLMASSISGAGPSTHDSSVTLTSLLPRVAQQRDTFYDWLMDQVQGQRAQRLRHEAQKTRQPFGHVRQALNLHLAHYGARQVQHRYLAHLYARMGHAPASREQAAAIPCLAARFQSEIEWRITTAHWHLSRSNLAEAARLLEELDDLFQRGVQCGALMDPWNILGFQGNFPLFSSREDAIPDPRVEILLTLVEGIFGVYAHTLAEAAVQGDRALSKQVAQAFQRFAEQWDRYATTAVEDLPHISGEENWKSAQAVARALSDWRAAGESAGDITFWREHVTEFQSSRSYAQVVQTLLRKNDTVAAMGLLM
;
A
#
# COMPACT_ATOMS: atom_id res chain seq x y z
N MET A 1 -42.31 -16.72 -41.05
CA MET A 1 -42.73 -15.32 -41.23
C MET A 1 -42.07 -14.47 -40.16
N SER A 2 -41.24 -13.53 -40.64
CA SER A 2 -40.60 -12.40 -39.96
C SER A 2 -39.75 -12.63 -38.70
N GLN A 3 -38.45 -12.76 -38.95
CA GLN A 3 -37.37 -12.23 -38.12
C GLN A 3 -37.70 -10.78 -37.74
N LYS A 4 -37.98 -10.52 -36.46
CA LYS A 4 -37.80 -9.19 -35.88
C LYS A 4 -36.31 -9.01 -35.62
N ALA A 5 -35.65 -8.35 -36.55
CA ALA A 5 -34.37 -7.72 -36.31
C ALA A 5 -34.48 -6.90 -35.02
N ALA A 6 -33.53 -7.09 -34.12
CA ALA A 6 -33.33 -6.24 -32.96
C ALA A 6 -33.07 -4.82 -33.46
N GLN A 7 -34.12 -3.99 -33.49
CA GLN A 7 -33.98 -2.55 -33.61
C GLN A 7 -33.25 -2.09 -32.36
N GLY A 8 -31.98 -1.71 -32.55
CA GLY A 8 -31.17 -1.06 -31.53
C GLY A 8 -31.89 0.17 -31.01
N ASP A 9 -31.81 0.35 -29.69
CA ASP A 9 -32.30 1.49 -28.95
C ASP A 9 -31.81 2.82 -29.58
N PRO A 10 -32.71 3.71 -30.07
CA PRO A 10 -32.34 4.88 -30.89
C PRO A 10 -31.60 6.00 -30.14
N GLN A 11 -31.23 5.81 -28.87
CA GLN A 11 -30.50 6.79 -28.05
C GLN A 11 -29.07 6.38 -27.68
N ARG A 12 -28.57 5.20 -28.08
CA ARG A 12 -27.18 4.83 -27.79
C ARG A 12 -26.23 5.55 -28.76
N PRO A 13 -25.21 6.28 -28.25
CA PRO A 13 -24.19 6.86 -29.10
C PRO A 13 -23.53 5.78 -29.96
N THR A 14 -23.34 6.07 -31.24
CA THR A 14 -22.64 5.15 -32.14
C THR A 14 -21.18 5.06 -31.70
N GLU A 15 -20.53 3.91 -31.91
CA GLU A 15 -19.12 3.74 -31.57
C GLU A 15 -18.23 4.83 -32.20
N ALA A 16 -18.53 5.24 -33.44
CA ALA A 16 -17.85 6.34 -34.11
C ALA A 16 -17.98 7.68 -33.34
N SER A 17 -19.14 7.98 -32.75
CA SER A 17 -19.32 9.19 -31.95
C SER A 17 -18.53 9.19 -30.65
N LEU A 18 -18.35 8.01 -30.04
CA LEU A 18 -17.53 7.82 -28.84
C LEU A 18 -16.05 8.05 -29.14
N TRP A 19 -15.55 7.42 -30.21
CA TRP A 19 -14.17 7.63 -30.67
C TRP A 19 -13.90 9.09 -31.02
N ARG A 20 -14.84 9.78 -31.68
CA ARG A 20 -14.71 11.21 -31.99
C ARG A 20 -14.61 12.09 -30.74
N THR A 21 -15.40 11.79 -29.71
CA THR A 21 -15.36 12.51 -28.43
C THR A 21 -14.02 12.31 -27.73
N ILE A 22 -13.53 11.08 -27.69
CA ILE A 22 -12.23 10.73 -27.10
C ILE A 22 -11.09 11.41 -27.86
N ALA A 23 -11.06 11.29 -29.19
CA ALA A 23 -10.07 11.93 -30.04
C ALA A 23 -10.07 13.46 -29.89
N GLY A 24 -11.27 14.07 -29.86
CA GLY A 24 -11.41 15.51 -29.66
C GLY A 24 -10.89 15.97 -28.30
N TYR A 25 -11.20 15.24 -27.22
CA TYR A 25 -10.66 15.56 -25.90
C TYR A 25 -9.14 15.47 -25.87
N LEU A 26 -8.55 14.38 -26.38
CA LEU A 26 -7.10 14.20 -26.38
C LEU A 26 -6.37 15.25 -27.23
N ASN A 27 -6.99 15.73 -28.31
CA ASN A 27 -6.35 16.69 -29.21
C ASN A 27 -6.50 18.16 -28.79
N PHE A 28 -7.57 18.52 -28.07
CA PHE A 28 -7.90 19.93 -27.79
C PHE A 28 -7.97 20.29 -26.30
N SER A 29 -8.01 19.31 -25.40
CA SER A 29 -8.07 19.56 -23.96
C SER A 29 -6.70 19.95 -23.39
N SER A 30 -6.74 20.71 -22.30
CA SER A 30 -5.59 21.00 -21.42
C SER A 30 -5.50 20.04 -20.22
N GLY A 31 -6.28 18.95 -20.23
CA GLY A 31 -6.26 17.92 -19.19
C GLY A 31 -7.17 18.18 -17.99
N GLN A 32 -8.09 19.16 -18.09
CA GLN A 32 -9.14 19.33 -17.09
C GLN A 32 -10.16 18.18 -17.17
N PRO A 33 -10.56 17.57 -16.04
CA PRO A 33 -11.53 16.48 -16.05
C PRO A 33 -12.81 16.85 -16.81
N ASP A 34 -13.13 16.06 -17.84
CA ASP A 34 -14.34 16.24 -18.65
C ASP A 34 -15.25 15.01 -18.54
N THR A 35 -16.48 15.23 -18.09
CA THR A 35 -17.44 14.16 -17.84
C THR A 35 -17.91 13.49 -19.13
N THR A 36 -17.95 14.23 -20.25
CA THR A 36 -18.38 13.69 -21.54
C THR A 36 -17.35 12.70 -22.07
N PHE A 37 -16.07 13.07 -22.03
CA PHE A 37 -14.93 12.21 -22.33
C PHE A 37 -14.91 10.95 -21.46
N GLN A 38 -14.97 11.11 -20.14
CA GLN A 38 -14.95 9.98 -19.21
C GLN A 38 -16.12 9.02 -19.45
N LYS A 39 -17.32 9.56 -19.68
CA LYS A 39 -18.50 8.76 -20.03
C LYS A 39 -18.32 8.01 -21.35
N SER A 40 -17.83 8.69 -22.39
CA SER A 40 -17.58 8.05 -23.69
C SER A 40 -16.55 6.94 -23.61
N LEU A 41 -15.49 7.12 -22.81
CA LEU A 41 -14.48 6.08 -22.58
C LEU A 41 -15.08 4.86 -21.86
N ASN A 42 -15.95 5.10 -20.88
CA ASN A 42 -16.64 4.04 -20.14
C ASN A 42 -17.64 3.26 -21.02
N GLU A 43 -18.41 3.96 -21.86
CA GLU A 43 -19.35 3.35 -22.80
C GLU A 43 -18.63 2.53 -23.89
N LEU A 44 -17.50 3.03 -24.38
CA LEU A 44 -16.65 2.30 -25.32
C LEU A 44 -16.09 1.01 -24.69
N TRP A 45 -15.79 1.04 -23.39
CA TRP A 45 -15.41 -0.14 -22.63
C TRP A 45 -16.53 -1.17 -22.58
N ALA A 46 -17.78 -0.74 -22.38
CA ALA A 46 -18.95 -1.62 -22.36
C ALA A 46 -19.20 -2.31 -23.71
N SER A 47 -18.95 -1.60 -24.83
CA SER A 47 -19.14 -2.15 -26.17
C SER A 47 -18.02 -3.07 -26.62
N SER A 48 -16.85 -2.99 -25.98
CA SER A 48 -15.70 -3.84 -26.28
C SER A 48 -15.85 -5.18 -25.56
N ALA A 49 -16.29 -6.23 -26.28
CA ALA A 49 -16.28 -7.62 -25.83
C ALA A 49 -14.86 -8.04 -25.34
N PRO A 50 -14.66 -9.14 -24.57
CA PRO A 50 -13.58 -9.32 -23.59
C PRO A 50 -12.17 -9.55 -24.18
N ALA A 51 -11.70 -8.62 -25.00
CA ALA A 51 -10.35 -8.47 -25.50
C ALA A 51 -9.67 -7.36 -24.69
N THR A 52 -8.45 -7.65 -24.23
CA THR A 52 -7.53 -6.76 -23.49
C THR A 52 -7.61 -5.31 -24.00
N PRO A 53 -8.36 -4.42 -23.32
CA PRO A 53 -8.73 -3.15 -23.90
C PRO A 53 -7.51 -2.28 -24.17
N TRP A 54 -6.52 -2.30 -23.28
CA TRP A 54 -5.34 -1.42 -23.37
C TRP A 54 -4.37 -1.80 -24.49
N GLN A 55 -4.37 -3.06 -24.94
CA GLN A 55 -3.44 -3.51 -25.99
C GLN A 55 -3.88 -3.01 -27.36
N THR A 56 -5.17 -3.07 -27.64
CA THR A 56 -5.73 -2.69 -28.95
C THR A 56 -6.20 -1.24 -28.99
N PHE A 57 -6.47 -0.61 -27.84
CA PHE A 57 -6.95 0.76 -27.77
C PHE A 57 -6.04 1.78 -28.47
N PRO A 58 -4.71 1.79 -28.26
CA PRO A 58 -3.83 2.76 -28.91
C PRO A 58 -3.85 2.63 -30.44
N GLU A 59 -3.79 1.40 -30.96
CA GLU A 59 -3.82 1.14 -32.40
C GLU A 59 -5.14 1.58 -33.03
N ARG A 60 -6.26 1.26 -32.38
CA ARG A 60 -7.59 1.65 -32.85
C ARG A 60 -7.79 3.16 -32.83
N LEU A 61 -7.30 3.83 -31.79
CA LEU A 61 -7.39 5.29 -31.69
C LEU A 61 -6.48 5.99 -32.73
N ARG A 62 -5.27 5.48 -32.97
CA ARG A 62 -4.37 5.98 -34.04
C ARG A 62 -5.04 5.86 -35.42
N ALA A 63 -5.56 4.68 -35.74
CA ALA A 63 -6.27 4.45 -37.00
C ALA A 63 -7.49 5.38 -37.16
N TYR A 64 -8.20 5.65 -36.06
CA TYR A 64 -9.32 6.58 -36.08
C TYR A 64 -8.90 8.06 -36.24
N LEU A 65 -7.80 8.47 -35.61
CA LEU A 65 -7.21 9.80 -35.80
C LEU A 65 -6.75 10.02 -37.26
N ASP A 66 -6.13 9.01 -37.88
CA ASP A 66 -5.72 9.04 -39.29
C ASP A 66 -6.92 9.18 -40.23
N GLN A 67 -8.05 8.56 -39.90
CA GLN A 67 -9.30 8.74 -40.63
C GLN A 67 -9.85 10.16 -40.44
N LEU A 68 -9.90 10.67 -39.20
CA LEU A 68 -10.39 12.01 -38.90
C LEU A 68 -9.57 13.12 -39.56
N GLN A 69 -8.25 12.94 -39.68
CA GLN A 69 -7.37 13.91 -40.35
C GLN A 69 -7.72 14.05 -41.84
N LYS A 70 -8.22 12.99 -42.48
CA LYS A 70 -8.67 13.01 -43.89
C LYS A 70 -10.07 13.58 -44.07
N GLU A 71 -10.94 13.39 -43.07
CA GLU A 71 -12.37 13.72 -43.16
C GLU A 71 -12.73 15.10 -42.56
N SER A 72 -11.93 15.64 -41.65
CA SER A 72 -12.26 16.85 -40.90
C SER A 72 -11.09 17.82 -40.81
N SER A 73 -11.30 19.06 -41.30
CA SER A 73 -10.32 20.14 -41.20
C SER A 73 -9.94 20.52 -39.76
N ALA A 74 -10.85 20.30 -38.80
CA ALA A 74 -10.59 20.54 -37.39
C ALA A 74 -9.50 19.61 -36.82
N PHE A 75 -9.36 18.40 -37.38
CA PHE A 75 -8.34 17.41 -37.03
C PHE A 75 -7.14 17.46 -37.98
N GLY A 76 -6.87 18.61 -38.61
CA GLY A 76 -5.72 18.77 -39.52
C GLY A 76 -4.37 18.51 -38.82
N ASP A 77 -4.27 18.90 -37.56
CA ASP A 77 -3.14 18.59 -36.67
C ASP A 77 -3.60 17.70 -35.52
N CYS A 78 -3.14 16.45 -35.51
CA CYS A 78 -3.38 15.45 -34.46
C CYS A 78 -2.13 15.18 -33.60
N SER A 79 -1.10 16.02 -33.72
CA SER A 79 0.20 15.81 -33.05
C SER A 79 0.03 15.66 -31.53
N GLN A 80 -0.78 16.52 -30.90
CA GLN A 80 -1.07 16.43 -29.48
C GLN A 80 -1.67 15.08 -29.09
N ALA A 81 -2.75 14.65 -29.77
CA ALA A 81 -3.41 13.39 -29.45
C ALA A 81 -2.47 12.18 -29.63
N LEU A 82 -1.65 12.18 -30.68
CA LEU A 82 -0.67 11.12 -30.94
C LEU A 82 0.43 11.09 -29.86
N SER A 83 0.99 12.25 -29.50
CA SER A 83 2.00 12.34 -28.45
C SER A 83 1.46 11.95 -27.08
N VAL A 84 0.25 12.39 -26.72
CA VAL A 84 -0.40 12.02 -25.45
C VAL A 84 -0.64 10.52 -25.37
N LEU A 85 -1.01 9.90 -26.50
CA LEU A 85 -1.21 8.45 -26.57
C LEU A 85 0.10 7.68 -26.36
N GLU A 86 1.17 8.10 -27.03
CA GLU A 86 2.52 7.54 -26.86
C GLU A 86 3.02 7.73 -25.41
N LEU A 87 2.97 8.96 -24.89
CA LEU A 87 3.35 9.29 -23.52
C LEU A 87 2.59 8.44 -22.48
N THR A 88 1.29 8.22 -22.67
CA THR A 88 0.48 7.47 -21.72
C THR A 88 0.86 5.98 -21.67
N PHE A 89 0.94 5.32 -22.82
CA PHE A 89 1.12 3.87 -22.89
C PHE A 89 2.57 3.42 -22.89
N GLU A 90 3.48 4.18 -23.52
CA GLU A 90 4.87 3.78 -23.74
C GLU A 90 5.79 4.31 -22.62
N HIS A 91 5.39 5.39 -21.93
CA HIS A 91 6.22 6.03 -20.89
C HIS A 91 5.57 6.07 -19.50
N LEU A 92 4.42 6.73 -19.35
CA LEU A 92 3.79 6.96 -18.05
C LEU A 92 3.32 5.68 -17.38
N TYR A 93 2.54 4.82 -18.06
CA TYR A 93 2.04 3.59 -17.44
C TYR A 93 3.18 2.63 -17.02
N PRO A 94 4.20 2.35 -17.87
CA PRO A 94 5.38 1.60 -17.43
C PRO A 94 6.11 2.26 -16.25
N ALA A 95 6.24 3.59 -16.24
CA ALA A 95 6.86 4.31 -15.12
C ALA A 95 6.03 4.18 -13.84
N TYR A 96 4.70 4.28 -13.92
CA TYR A 96 3.78 4.07 -12.79
C TYR A 96 3.94 2.65 -12.22
N ARG A 97 4.06 1.64 -13.07
CA ARG A 97 4.30 0.25 -12.64
C ARG A 97 5.65 0.04 -11.97
N ARG A 98 6.70 0.69 -12.46
CA ARG A 98 8.02 0.67 -11.80
C ARG A 98 7.99 1.39 -10.45
N PHE A 99 7.39 2.57 -10.39
CA PHE A 99 7.28 3.37 -9.16
C PHE A 99 6.51 2.62 -8.07
N HIS A 100 5.48 1.88 -8.44
CA HIS A 100 4.63 1.09 -7.54
C HIS A 100 5.00 -0.40 -7.47
N ALA A 101 6.19 -0.79 -7.94
CA ALA A 101 6.64 -2.18 -7.94
C ALA A 101 6.71 -2.78 -6.52
N ASP A 102 6.83 -1.93 -5.50
CA ASP A 102 6.76 -2.33 -4.10
C ASP A 102 5.35 -2.28 -3.54
N LEU A 103 4.76 -1.08 -3.45
CA LEU A 103 3.44 -0.88 -2.83
C LEU A 103 2.35 -1.78 -3.45
N LEU A 104 2.37 -1.94 -4.77
CA LEU A 104 1.34 -2.64 -5.56
C LEU A 104 1.87 -3.92 -6.21
N PHE A 105 2.92 -4.54 -5.64
CA PHE A 105 3.62 -5.71 -6.20
C PHE A 105 2.73 -6.92 -6.55
N HIS A 106 1.58 -7.03 -5.88
CA HIS A 106 0.65 -8.16 -5.99
C HIS A 106 -0.39 -7.96 -7.10
N LEU A 107 -0.47 -6.76 -7.68
CA LEU A 107 -1.41 -6.44 -8.75
C LEU A 107 -0.85 -6.80 -10.12
N ARG A 108 -1.72 -7.34 -10.96
CA ARG A 108 -1.46 -7.67 -12.37
C ARG A 108 -1.92 -6.52 -13.25
N ASP A 109 -1.46 -6.51 -14.50
CA ASP A 109 -1.89 -5.53 -15.50
C ASP A 109 -3.40 -5.43 -15.63
N ALA A 110 -4.10 -6.57 -15.58
CA ALA A 110 -5.56 -6.61 -15.66
C ALA A 110 -6.26 -5.82 -14.54
N ASP A 111 -5.62 -5.68 -13.37
CA ASP A 111 -6.19 -4.92 -12.25
C ASP A 111 -6.19 -3.41 -12.52
N PHE A 112 -5.24 -2.91 -13.33
CA PHE A 112 -5.16 -1.50 -13.74
C PHE A 112 -5.97 -1.16 -14.99
N GLN A 113 -6.37 -2.17 -15.78
CA GLN A 113 -7.07 -1.98 -17.06
C GLN A 113 -8.55 -1.59 -16.87
N GLN A 114 -8.78 -0.41 -16.29
CA GLN A 114 -10.10 0.15 -15.98
C GLN A 114 -10.32 1.45 -16.77
N PRO A 115 -11.55 1.74 -17.25
CA PRO A 115 -11.82 2.88 -18.11
C PRO A 115 -11.50 4.21 -17.43
N PHE A 116 -11.96 4.40 -16.20
CA PHE A 116 -11.70 5.66 -15.49
C PHE A 116 -10.26 5.79 -14.99
N PHE A 117 -9.54 4.70 -14.74
CA PHE A 117 -8.11 4.79 -14.46
C PHE A 117 -7.35 5.29 -15.70
N LEU A 118 -7.68 4.79 -16.89
CA LEU A 118 -7.14 5.28 -18.15
C LEU A 118 -7.48 6.77 -18.39
N ALA A 119 -8.71 7.20 -18.07
CA ALA A 119 -9.08 8.62 -18.13
C ALA A 119 -8.16 9.49 -17.26
N ARG A 120 -7.84 9.05 -16.03
CA ARG A 120 -6.93 9.78 -15.13
C ARG A 120 -5.51 9.83 -15.66
N LEU A 121 -5.02 8.79 -16.33
CA LEU A 121 -3.70 8.83 -16.98
C LEU A 121 -3.67 9.90 -18.08
N PHE A 122 -4.67 9.92 -18.97
CA PHE A 122 -4.75 10.92 -20.04
C PHE A 122 -4.86 12.35 -19.48
N GLU A 123 -5.72 12.57 -18.49
CA GLU A 123 -5.84 13.86 -17.80
C GLU A 123 -4.51 14.29 -17.17
N ALA A 124 -3.76 13.36 -16.57
CA ALA A 124 -2.48 13.66 -15.93
C ALA A 124 -1.39 14.06 -16.94
N VAL A 125 -1.32 13.38 -18.10
CA VAL A 125 -0.40 13.73 -19.20
C VAL A 125 -0.79 15.09 -19.82
N LEU A 126 -2.06 15.26 -20.17
CA LEU A 126 -2.56 16.49 -20.81
C LEU A 126 -2.34 17.72 -19.94
N ALA A 127 -2.49 17.59 -18.61
CA ALA A 127 -2.28 18.67 -17.65
C ALA A 127 -0.84 19.20 -17.62
N GLN A 128 0.15 18.45 -18.13
CA GLN A 128 1.55 18.90 -18.20
C GLN A 128 1.84 19.83 -19.36
N GLY A 129 1.00 19.79 -20.40
CA GLY A 129 1.12 20.61 -21.60
C GLY A 129 2.37 20.36 -22.45
N ALA A 130 2.35 20.97 -23.63
CA ALA A 130 3.49 21.04 -24.55
C ALA A 130 4.69 21.79 -23.91
N PRO A 131 5.93 21.54 -24.35
CA PRO A 131 6.32 20.69 -25.48
C PRO A 131 6.28 19.19 -25.13
N TRP A 132 5.74 18.36 -26.04
CA TRP A 132 5.40 16.95 -25.78
C TRP A 132 6.59 15.98 -25.91
N ASP A 133 7.71 16.45 -26.43
CA ASP A 133 8.98 15.72 -26.55
C ASP A 133 9.77 15.69 -25.22
N GLU A 134 9.42 16.52 -24.24
CA GLU A 134 10.00 16.51 -22.90
C GLU A 134 9.43 15.37 -22.02
N ILE A 135 9.65 14.12 -22.45
CA ILE A 135 9.08 12.92 -21.85
C ILE A 135 9.32 12.84 -20.34
N ALA A 136 10.56 13.07 -19.87
CA ALA A 136 10.91 12.96 -18.46
C ALA A 136 10.14 13.97 -17.59
N ARG A 137 10.08 15.24 -18.01
CA ARG A 137 9.32 16.30 -17.32
C ARG A 137 7.86 15.90 -17.18
N ILE A 138 7.26 15.43 -18.27
CA ILE A 138 5.84 15.08 -18.33
C ILE A 138 5.54 13.87 -17.44
N VAL A 139 6.35 12.81 -17.55
CA VAL A 139 6.14 11.57 -16.80
C VAL A 139 6.30 11.81 -15.31
N ASP A 140 7.36 12.49 -14.87
CA ASP A 140 7.61 12.73 -13.44
C ASP A 140 6.48 13.57 -12.83
N ALA A 141 6.09 14.67 -13.49
CA ALA A 141 5.01 15.53 -13.00
C ALA A 141 3.61 14.87 -13.09
N ALA A 142 3.38 14.02 -14.09
CA ALA A 142 2.14 13.24 -14.18
C ALA A 142 2.07 12.17 -13.08
N LEU A 143 3.18 11.50 -12.74
CA LEU A 143 3.26 10.56 -11.62
C LEU A 143 2.96 11.25 -10.29
N ASP A 144 3.59 12.39 -10.04
CA ASP A 144 3.34 13.18 -8.82
C ASP A 144 1.87 13.61 -8.70
N ARG A 145 1.24 13.99 -9.82
CA ARG A 145 -0.18 14.34 -9.87
C ARG A 145 -1.09 13.13 -9.63
N LEU A 146 -0.74 11.95 -10.15
CA LEU A 146 -1.54 10.74 -10.00
C LEU A 146 -1.49 10.20 -8.57
N ASN A 147 -0.31 10.24 -7.95
CA ASN A 147 -0.05 9.70 -6.62
C ASN A 147 -0.62 10.63 -5.53
N ASP A 148 -1.94 10.73 -5.48
CA ASP A 148 -2.69 11.70 -4.67
C ASP A 148 -3.37 11.11 -3.43
N PHE A 149 -3.23 9.80 -3.17
CA PHE A 149 -3.90 9.11 -2.07
C PHE A 149 -2.96 8.26 -1.23
N VAL A 150 -3.09 8.35 0.10
CA VAL A 150 -2.44 7.44 1.07
C VAL A 150 -3.43 6.83 2.07
N GLY A 151 -4.60 7.47 2.26
CA GLY A 151 -5.60 7.12 3.27
C GLY A 151 -5.25 7.63 4.67
N TYR A 152 -5.85 7.03 5.71
CA TYR A 152 -5.53 7.37 7.10
C TYR A 152 -4.07 7.05 7.46
N ARG A 153 -3.25 8.10 7.56
CA ARG A 153 -1.81 8.03 7.88
C ARG A 153 -1.46 9.11 8.90
N PRO A 154 -1.41 8.79 10.20
CA PRO A 154 -0.88 9.70 11.21
C PRO A 154 0.58 10.02 10.92
N LEU A 155 0.98 11.30 10.94
CA LEU A 155 2.35 11.74 10.70
C LEU A 155 2.87 12.49 11.92
N ALA A 156 4.07 12.13 12.36
CA ALA A 156 4.75 12.86 13.41
C ALA A 156 5.05 14.30 12.97
N VAL A 157 4.69 15.27 13.81
CA VAL A 157 5.04 16.68 13.60
C VAL A 157 6.42 16.90 14.22
N LEU A 158 7.47 16.89 13.39
CA LEU A 158 8.86 17.04 13.82
C LEU A 158 9.56 18.16 13.03
N GLU A 159 10.66 18.68 13.58
CA GLU A 159 11.52 19.69 12.94
C GLU A 159 12.53 19.05 11.96
N ASP A 160 12.09 18.07 11.16
CA ASP A 160 12.94 17.28 10.25
C ASP A 160 12.98 17.82 8.81
N GLY A 161 12.31 18.96 8.56
CA GLY A 161 12.22 19.60 7.25
C GLY A 161 11.20 18.96 6.28
N ARG A 162 10.53 17.86 6.65
CA ARG A 162 9.57 17.14 5.79
C ARG A 162 8.17 17.74 5.79
N LYS A 163 7.91 18.75 6.64
CA LYS A 163 6.64 19.49 6.72
C LYS A 163 5.42 18.58 6.83
N THR A 164 5.53 17.47 7.59
CA THR A 164 4.43 16.50 7.78
C THR A 164 3.86 15.97 6.46
N GLN A 165 4.71 15.63 5.50
CA GLN A 165 4.30 14.96 4.27
C GLN A 165 4.65 13.46 4.32
N PRO A 166 3.72 12.56 3.91
CA PRO A 166 4.04 11.15 3.68
C PRO A 166 5.19 10.96 2.68
N TYR A 167 5.79 9.77 2.66
CA TYR A 167 6.75 9.42 1.62
C TYR A 167 6.04 9.33 0.25
N PRO A 168 6.69 9.75 -0.85
CA PRO A 168 6.08 9.66 -2.18
C PRO A 168 5.64 8.24 -2.57
N HIS A 169 6.40 7.22 -2.21
CA HIS A 169 6.10 5.81 -2.51
C HIS A 169 4.99 5.20 -1.63
N GLU A 170 4.49 5.91 -0.60
CA GLU A 170 3.25 5.52 0.12
C GLU A 170 1.99 5.96 -0.64
N ARG A 171 2.11 6.98 -1.50
CA ARG A 171 1.00 7.53 -2.25
C ARG A 171 0.81 6.80 -3.56
N PHE A 172 -0.44 6.60 -3.98
CA PHE A 172 -0.78 6.05 -5.29
C PHE A 172 -2.10 6.62 -5.77
N ARG A 173 -2.49 6.30 -7.01
CA ARG A 173 -3.82 6.66 -7.53
C ARG A 173 -4.82 5.54 -7.22
N PRO A 174 -5.87 5.77 -6.40
CA PRO A 174 -6.91 4.78 -6.20
C PRO A 174 -7.74 4.66 -7.48
N ILE A 175 -8.24 3.46 -7.76
CA ILE A 175 -8.91 3.17 -9.03
C ILE A 175 -10.34 3.73 -8.98
N PRO A 176 -10.71 4.71 -9.83
CA PRO A 176 -12.07 5.25 -9.80
C PRO A 176 -13.07 4.21 -10.32
N VAL A 177 -14.15 4.00 -9.57
CA VAL A 177 -15.27 3.11 -9.93
C VAL A 177 -16.58 3.85 -10.12
N TYR A 178 -16.65 5.12 -9.71
CA TYR A 178 -17.70 6.04 -10.10
C TYR A 178 -17.13 7.45 -10.19
N ILE A 179 -17.56 8.19 -11.22
CA ILE A 179 -17.30 9.62 -11.36
C ILE A 179 -18.62 10.33 -11.60
N ARG A 180 -18.85 11.45 -10.91
CA ARG A 180 -20.04 12.26 -11.09
C ARG A 180 -20.22 12.66 -12.55
N GLY A 181 -21.44 12.47 -13.07
CA GLY A 181 -21.77 12.77 -14.47
C GLY A 181 -21.33 11.71 -15.48
N ALA A 182 -20.24 10.98 -15.23
CA ALA A 182 -19.79 9.87 -16.07
C ALA A 182 -20.41 8.51 -15.68
N GLY A 183 -20.87 8.37 -14.43
CA GLY A 183 -21.55 7.18 -13.92
C GLY A 183 -20.59 6.15 -13.32
N VAL A 184 -21.03 4.89 -13.26
CA VAL A 184 -20.27 3.77 -12.67
C VAL A 184 -19.39 3.13 -13.73
N ALA A 185 -18.14 2.84 -13.38
CA ALA A 185 -17.18 2.19 -14.26
C ALA A 185 -17.64 0.79 -14.67
N VAL A 186 -17.49 0.46 -15.95
CA VAL A 186 -17.63 -0.90 -16.45
C VAL A 186 -16.48 -1.74 -15.87
N GLY A 187 -16.83 -2.87 -15.26
CA GLY A 187 -15.84 -3.74 -14.63
C GLY A 187 -16.47 -4.70 -13.63
N PRO A 188 -15.65 -5.45 -12.88
CA PRO A 188 -16.12 -6.48 -11.95
C PRO A 188 -17.00 -5.92 -10.82
N TYR A 189 -16.83 -4.64 -10.47
CA TYR A 189 -17.57 -4.01 -9.38
C TYR A 189 -18.81 -3.24 -9.83
N GLN A 190 -19.06 -3.13 -11.15
CA GLN A 190 -20.11 -2.27 -11.71
C GLN A 190 -21.48 -2.55 -11.07
N ALA A 191 -21.88 -3.83 -11.01
CA ALA A 191 -23.21 -4.19 -10.53
C ALA A 191 -23.44 -3.83 -9.05
N ILE A 192 -22.47 -4.14 -8.17
CA ILE A 192 -22.59 -3.86 -6.74
C ILE A 192 -22.53 -2.35 -6.47
N ILE A 193 -21.61 -1.64 -7.15
CA ILE A 193 -21.46 -0.19 -6.97
C ILE A 193 -22.72 0.55 -7.46
N SER A 194 -23.25 0.20 -8.63
CA SER A 194 -24.52 0.76 -9.10
C SER A 194 -25.65 0.52 -8.12
N GLY A 195 -25.82 -0.71 -7.64
CA GLY A 195 -26.86 -1.02 -6.65
C GLY A 195 -26.70 -0.25 -5.34
N ALA A 196 -25.47 -0.06 -4.86
CA ALA A 196 -25.21 0.68 -3.64
C ALA A 196 -25.49 2.18 -3.81
N LEU A 197 -25.07 2.79 -4.92
CA LEU A 197 -25.34 4.20 -5.21
C LEU A 197 -26.83 4.48 -5.44
N ASP A 198 -27.55 3.56 -6.09
CA ASP A 198 -29.01 3.63 -6.27
C ASP A 198 -29.75 3.56 -4.93
N LEU A 199 -29.22 2.83 -3.95
CA LEU A 199 -29.75 2.79 -2.59
C LEU A 199 -29.44 4.09 -1.85
N ILE A 200 -28.19 4.57 -1.89
CA ILE A 200 -27.76 5.82 -1.23
C ILE A 200 -28.65 7.00 -1.67
N GLN A 201 -28.97 7.13 -2.96
CA GLN A 201 -29.83 8.20 -3.46
C GLN A 201 -31.27 8.16 -2.93
N LYS A 202 -31.73 7.00 -2.46
CA LYS A 202 -33.08 6.82 -1.88
C LYS A 202 -33.10 7.00 -0.36
N VAL A 203 -31.93 6.99 0.30
CA VAL A 203 -31.83 7.15 1.75
C VAL A 203 -32.33 8.55 2.13
N PRO A 204 -33.16 8.69 3.18
CA PRO A 204 -33.61 10.00 3.66
C PRO A 204 -32.46 10.95 3.98
N ALA A 205 -32.59 12.22 3.58
CA ALA A 205 -31.55 13.24 3.74
C ALA A 205 -31.06 13.41 5.19
N GLU A 206 -31.95 13.28 6.18
CA GLU A 206 -31.59 13.34 7.60
C GLU A 206 -30.63 12.22 8.01
N MET A 207 -30.83 11.01 7.47
CA MET A 207 -30.01 9.84 7.75
C MET A 207 -28.63 10.00 7.11
N LEU A 208 -28.58 10.47 5.87
CA LEU A 208 -27.34 10.82 5.17
C LEU A 208 -26.56 11.92 5.90
N ALA A 209 -27.23 12.99 6.34
CA ALA A 209 -26.63 14.07 7.11
C ALA A 209 -26.04 13.56 8.44
N SER A 210 -26.74 12.66 9.13
CA SER A 210 -26.23 12.05 10.36
C SER A 210 -24.95 11.24 10.13
N ALA A 211 -24.82 10.60 8.97
CA ALA A 211 -23.65 9.83 8.57
C ALA A 211 -22.54 10.69 7.94
N TYR A 212 -22.71 12.02 7.91
CA TYR A 212 -21.81 12.97 7.23
C TYR A 212 -21.60 12.62 5.74
N PHE A 213 -22.60 12.01 5.11
CA PHE A 213 -22.54 11.61 3.72
C PHE A 213 -23.45 12.53 2.89
N ASP A 214 -22.90 13.18 1.88
CA ASP A 214 -23.67 13.97 0.92
C ASP A 214 -23.36 13.46 -0.49
N PHE A 215 -24.37 12.85 -1.12
CA PHE A 215 -24.23 12.30 -2.48
C PHE A 215 -23.90 13.40 -3.49
N ASP A 216 -24.43 14.61 -3.31
CA ASP A 216 -24.14 15.77 -4.14
C ASP A 216 -22.75 16.36 -3.87
N ARG A 217 -21.94 15.74 -3.00
CA ARG A 217 -20.50 16.06 -2.83
C ARG A 217 -19.56 14.94 -3.23
N LEU A 218 -20.09 13.76 -3.53
CA LEU A 218 -19.32 12.67 -4.10
C LEU A 218 -18.96 12.98 -5.56
N ASP A 219 -17.74 13.45 -5.83
CA ASP A 219 -17.23 13.61 -7.19
C ASP A 219 -16.67 12.30 -7.72
N GLU A 220 -16.08 11.50 -6.83
CA GLU A 220 -15.45 10.23 -7.17
C GLU A 220 -15.65 9.19 -6.06
N LEU A 221 -16.03 7.97 -6.44
CA LEU A 221 -15.87 6.78 -5.60
C LEU A 221 -14.72 5.97 -6.18
N ALA A 222 -13.73 5.66 -5.36
CA ALA A 222 -12.53 4.94 -5.79
C ALA A 222 -12.26 3.71 -4.92
N VAL A 223 -11.39 2.82 -5.42
CA VAL A 223 -10.97 1.61 -4.74
C VAL A 223 -9.51 1.74 -4.34
N ASP A 224 -9.24 1.58 -3.05
CA ASP A 224 -7.90 1.31 -2.54
C ASP A 224 -7.53 -0.13 -2.88
N VAL A 225 -6.54 -0.26 -3.76
CA VAL A 225 -6.07 -1.52 -4.32
C VAL A 225 -4.82 -2.08 -3.61
N ARG A 226 -4.38 -1.45 -2.51
CA ARG A 226 -3.30 -2.00 -1.70
C ARG A 226 -3.71 -3.34 -1.10
N ALA A 227 -2.72 -4.20 -0.89
CA ALA A 227 -2.94 -5.48 -0.24
C ALA A 227 -3.44 -5.23 1.19
N TYR A 228 -4.48 -5.96 1.59
CA TYR A 228 -4.98 -5.90 2.95
C TYR A 228 -3.97 -6.52 3.92
N ASP A 229 -3.58 -5.79 4.96
CA ASP A 229 -2.71 -6.27 6.03
C ASP A 229 -3.47 -6.27 7.37
N HIS A 230 -3.86 -7.45 7.84
CA HIS A 230 -4.62 -7.63 9.07
C HIS A 230 -3.92 -7.09 10.32
N GLU A 231 -2.60 -7.08 10.32
CA GLU A 231 -1.79 -6.65 11.46
C GLU A 231 -1.41 -5.17 11.41
N HIS A 232 -1.63 -4.50 10.26
CA HIS A 232 -1.39 -3.06 10.17
C HIS A 232 -2.33 -2.30 11.13
N PRO A 233 -1.82 -1.41 11.99
CA PRO A 233 -2.61 -0.77 13.05
C PRO A 233 -3.75 0.09 12.52
N ALA A 234 -3.61 0.70 11.33
CA ALA A 234 -4.72 1.41 10.68
C ALA A 234 -5.99 0.55 10.51
N ASN A 235 -5.87 -0.78 10.35
CA ASN A 235 -7.03 -1.67 10.25
C ASN A 235 -7.72 -1.97 11.59
N LYS A 236 -7.14 -1.50 12.71
CA LYS A 236 -7.81 -1.47 14.03
C LYS A 236 -8.69 -0.24 14.22
N ARG A 237 -8.52 0.79 13.36
CA ARG A 237 -9.42 1.95 13.35
C ARG A 237 -10.82 1.50 12.94
N THR A 238 -11.82 1.92 13.71
CA THR A 238 -13.22 1.57 13.48
C THR A 238 -13.64 1.88 12.03
N ASN A 239 -14.23 0.89 11.37
CA ASN A 239 -14.75 0.96 9.99
C ASN A 239 -13.77 1.35 8.88
N TYR A 240 -12.47 1.53 9.16
CA TYR A 240 -11.48 1.90 8.15
C TYR A 240 -11.42 0.90 6.98
N MET A 241 -11.62 -0.38 7.26
CA MET A 241 -11.66 -1.43 6.24
C MET A 241 -12.84 -1.31 5.26
N PHE A 242 -13.92 -0.63 5.65
CA PHE A 242 -15.11 -0.45 4.80
C PHE A 242 -15.02 0.80 3.92
N GLY A 243 -14.12 1.71 4.25
CA GLY A 243 -13.79 2.87 3.43
C GLY A 243 -13.56 4.11 4.27
N GLU A 244 -13.36 5.23 3.60
CA GLU A 244 -13.27 6.55 4.21
C GLU A 244 -13.46 7.65 3.16
N TRP A 245 -13.89 8.83 3.59
CA TRP A 245 -13.65 10.04 2.82
C TRP A 245 -12.16 10.33 2.75
N ASP A 246 -11.68 10.71 1.57
CA ASP A 246 -10.27 10.98 1.31
C ASP A 246 -9.84 12.35 1.87
N PRO A 247 -8.93 12.38 2.86
CA PRO A 247 -8.44 13.63 3.43
C PRO A 247 -7.63 14.50 2.47
N HIS A 248 -7.17 13.97 1.33
CA HIS A 248 -6.29 14.68 0.40
C HIS A 248 -7.05 15.37 -0.74
N LEU A 249 -8.35 15.10 -0.89
CA LEU A 249 -9.20 15.73 -1.91
C LEU A 249 -10.31 16.56 -1.25
N ILE A 250 -9.93 17.78 -0.85
CA ILE A 250 -10.78 18.76 -0.13
C ILE A 250 -11.14 19.93 -1.05
N ASP A 251 -12.40 20.36 -1.04
CA ASP A 251 -12.84 21.58 -1.73
C ASP A 251 -12.53 22.87 -0.95
N SER A 252 -12.74 24.03 -1.58
CA SER A 252 -12.49 25.34 -0.92
C SER A 252 -13.39 25.61 0.30
N LYS A 253 -14.44 24.82 0.51
CA LYS A 253 -15.34 24.91 1.68
C LYS A 253 -14.96 23.92 2.78
N GLY A 254 -13.92 23.13 2.59
CA GLY A 254 -13.43 22.17 3.58
C GLY A 254 -14.12 20.80 3.52
N TYR A 255 -14.84 20.47 2.44
CA TYR A 255 -15.48 19.17 2.30
C TYR A 255 -14.67 18.20 1.44
N TYR A 256 -14.64 16.94 1.87
CA TYR A 256 -14.05 15.86 1.09
C TYR A 256 -14.89 15.55 -0.15
N ARG A 257 -14.23 15.23 -1.27
CA ARG A 257 -14.87 15.04 -2.59
C ARG A 257 -14.76 13.63 -3.15
N ARG A 258 -13.88 12.81 -2.58
CA ARG A 258 -13.65 11.42 -2.97
C ARG A 258 -13.90 10.48 -1.80
N PHE A 259 -14.71 9.45 -2.02
CA PHE A 259 -14.87 8.35 -1.07
C PHE A 259 -14.07 7.15 -1.56
N VAL A 260 -13.34 6.47 -0.69
CA VAL A 260 -12.48 5.35 -1.07
C VAL A 260 -12.87 4.09 -0.30
N VAL A 261 -13.31 3.06 -1.02
CA VAL A 261 -13.61 1.72 -0.47
C VAL A 261 -12.42 0.79 -0.65
N ARG A 262 -12.34 -0.30 0.14
CA ARG A 262 -11.21 -1.24 0.07
C ARG A 262 -11.51 -2.41 -0.85
N LYS A 263 -10.55 -2.79 -1.69
CA LYS A 263 -10.68 -3.88 -2.67
C LYS A 263 -11.15 -5.19 -2.03
N ILE A 264 -10.62 -5.56 -0.86
CA ILE A 264 -10.97 -6.79 -0.15
C ILE A 264 -12.47 -6.90 0.17
N ILE A 265 -13.14 -5.79 0.47
CA ILE A 265 -14.59 -5.79 0.74
C ILE A 265 -15.37 -6.03 -0.53
N LEU A 266 -15.00 -5.36 -1.64
CA LEU A 266 -15.68 -5.53 -2.92
C LEU A 266 -15.47 -6.94 -3.48
N ASP A 267 -14.26 -7.49 -3.36
CA ASP A 267 -13.96 -8.87 -3.76
C ASP A 267 -14.78 -9.86 -2.95
N ALA A 268 -14.82 -9.72 -1.62
CA ALA A 268 -15.58 -10.60 -0.73
C ALA A 268 -17.09 -10.54 -1.01
N LEU A 269 -17.63 -9.34 -1.28
CA LEU A 269 -19.04 -9.17 -1.63
C LEU A 269 -19.36 -9.78 -3.00
N ASN A 270 -18.51 -9.59 -4.02
CA ASN A 270 -18.67 -10.22 -5.33
C ASN A 270 -18.64 -11.75 -5.22
N GLU A 271 -17.66 -12.30 -4.52
CA GLU A 271 -17.55 -13.75 -4.28
C GLU A 271 -18.79 -14.29 -3.54
N TRP A 272 -19.31 -13.50 -2.58
CA TRP A 272 -20.53 -13.85 -1.88
C TRP A 272 -21.75 -13.84 -2.81
N VAL A 273 -21.90 -12.82 -3.66
CA VAL A 273 -22.98 -12.76 -4.67
C VAL A 273 -22.93 -13.97 -5.59
N ASP A 274 -21.77 -14.32 -6.13
CA ASP A 274 -21.60 -15.44 -7.06
C ASP A 274 -21.92 -16.81 -6.42
N ARG A 275 -21.62 -16.97 -5.13
CA ARG A 275 -21.97 -18.19 -4.38
C ARG A 275 -23.45 -18.22 -4.03
N TYR A 276 -24.00 -17.11 -3.53
CA TYR A 276 -25.37 -17.03 -3.05
C TYR A 276 -26.39 -17.04 -4.20
N SER A 277 -26.03 -16.51 -5.38
CA SER A 277 -26.86 -16.56 -6.58
C SER A 277 -27.09 -17.98 -7.13
N ARG A 278 -26.44 -19.01 -6.55
CA ARG A 278 -26.74 -20.42 -6.85
C ARG A 278 -27.93 -20.94 -6.04
N GLN A 279 -28.28 -20.27 -4.94
CA GLN A 279 -29.34 -20.64 -4.00
C GLN A 279 -30.56 -19.70 -4.12
N THR A 280 -30.34 -18.46 -4.57
CA THR A 280 -31.40 -17.48 -4.87
C THR A 280 -31.15 -16.82 -6.24
N SER A 281 -32.04 -15.91 -6.66
CA SER A 281 -31.81 -15.12 -7.87
C SER A 281 -30.60 -14.19 -7.72
N ARG A 282 -29.84 -14.00 -8.80
CA ARG A 282 -28.69 -13.08 -8.81
C ARG A 282 -29.09 -11.65 -8.46
N GLU A 283 -30.28 -11.22 -8.86
CA GLU A 283 -30.80 -9.88 -8.54
C GLU A 283 -30.99 -9.69 -7.03
N GLU A 284 -31.51 -10.71 -6.33
CA GLU A 284 -31.68 -10.64 -4.88
C GLU A 284 -30.34 -10.69 -4.13
N ALA A 285 -29.42 -11.57 -4.57
CA ALA A 285 -28.06 -11.60 -4.01
C ALA A 285 -27.37 -10.23 -4.20
N LEU A 286 -27.49 -9.64 -5.39
CA LEU A 286 -26.92 -8.33 -5.70
C LEU A 286 -27.52 -7.22 -4.82
N PHE A 287 -28.84 -7.23 -4.62
CA PHE A 287 -29.51 -6.26 -3.76
C PHE A 287 -29.01 -6.34 -2.31
N ASP A 288 -28.92 -7.55 -1.75
CA ASP A 288 -28.47 -7.75 -0.38
C ASP A 288 -27.00 -7.30 -0.19
N ALA A 289 -26.12 -7.62 -1.14
CA ALA A 289 -24.72 -7.19 -1.12
C ALA A 289 -24.59 -5.66 -1.27
N SER A 290 -25.38 -5.06 -2.16
CA SER A 290 -25.41 -3.60 -2.37
C SER A 290 -25.92 -2.86 -1.14
N ALA A 291 -26.93 -3.41 -0.45
CA ALA A 291 -27.44 -2.89 0.81
C ALA A 291 -26.39 -2.91 1.91
N VAL A 292 -25.62 -3.99 2.01
CA VAL A 292 -24.49 -4.05 2.95
C VAL A 292 -23.39 -3.07 2.58
N LEU A 293 -23.01 -2.97 1.30
CA LEU A 293 -22.01 -2.00 0.88
C LEU A 293 -22.44 -0.57 1.23
N CYS A 294 -23.67 -0.17 0.86
CA CYS A 294 -24.27 1.11 1.21
C CYS A 294 -24.20 1.39 2.72
N GLY A 295 -24.69 0.46 3.55
CA GLY A 295 -24.65 0.60 5.01
C GLY A 295 -23.22 0.73 5.56
N THR A 296 -22.26 -0.02 5.00
CA THR A 296 -20.85 0.06 5.42
C THR A 296 -20.17 1.37 4.99
N MET A 297 -20.51 1.92 3.82
CA MET A 297 -20.05 3.23 3.38
C MET A 297 -20.55 4.34 4.30
N LEU A 298 -21.83 4.31 4.68
CA LEU A 298 -22.40 5.27 5.64
C LEU A 298 -21.72 5.18 7.00
N MET A 299 -21.51 3.98 7.52
CA MET A 299 -20.79 3.77 8.79
C MET A 299 -19.33 4.27 8.75
N ALA A 300 -18.64 4.08 7.63
CA ALA A 300 -17.28 4.58 7.43
C ALA A 300 -17.22 6.11 7.28
N SER A 301 -18.22 6.69 6.59
CA SER A 301 -18.41 8.13 6.50
C SER A 301 -18.60 8.77 7.87
N SER A 302 -19.35 8.13 8.77
CA SER A 302 -19.55 8.63 10.13
C SER A 302 -18.25 8.77 10.94
N ILE A 303 -17.29 7.86 10.70
CA ILE A 303 -15.99 7.89 11.38
C ILE A 303 -15.02 8.88 10.73
N SER A 304 -15.00 8.97 9.39
CA SER A 304 -14.13 9.92 8.68
C SER A 304 -14.62 11.37 8.74
N GLY A 305 -15.94 11.57 8.85
CA GLY A 305 -16.57 12.89 8.77
C GLY A 305 -16.60 13.45 7.36
N ALA A 306 -17.30 14.58 7.17
CA ALA A 306 -17.43 15.24 5.87
C ALA A 306 -16.24 16.14 5.50
N GLY A 307 -15.34 16.39 6.45
CA GLY A 307 -14.22 17.32 6.31
C GLY A 307 -13.32 17.35 7.56
N PRO A 308 -12.17 18.04 7.52
CA PRO A 308 -11.18 18.04 8.60
C PRO A 308 -11.70 18.55 9.94
N SER A 309 -12.68 19.45 9.92
CA SER A 309 -13.28 20.05 11.13
C SER A 309 -14.51 19.32 11.65
N THR A 310 -14.84 18.13 11.13
CA THR A 310 -16.06 17.40 11.52
C THR A 310 -16.00 16.91 12.96
N HIS A 311 -14.87 16.31 13.33
CA HIS A 311 -14.63 15.76 14.66
C HIS A 311 -13.51 16.56 15.31
N ASP A 312 -13.81 17.22 16.42
CA ASP A 312 -12.81 17.91 17.22
C ASP A 312 -12.03 16.93 18.13
N SER A 313 -11.06 17.43 18.89
CA SER A 313 -10.24 16.62 19.79
C SER A 313 -10.99 16.09 21.02
N SER A 314 -12.22 16.54 21.28
CA SER A 314 -13.07 16.04 22.36
C SER A 314 -13.86 14.80 21.94
N VAL A 315 -13.99 14.55 20.63
CA VAL A 315 -14.65 13.36 20.09
C VAL A 315 -13.67 12.19 20.10
N THR A 316 -14.14 11.06 20.63
CA THR A 316 -13.34 9.83 20.77
C THR A 316 -14.04 8.68 20.07
N LEU A 317 -13.31 7.63 19.67
CA LEU A 317 -13.93 6.46 19.04
C LEU A 317 -14.98 5.81 19.94
N THR A 318 -14.75 5.81 21.25
CA THR A 318 -15.70 5.27 22.24
C THR A 318 -17.01 6.06 22.25
N SER A 319 -16.95 7.39 22.10
CA SER A 319 -18.15 8.23 21.99
C SER A 319 -18.88 8.09 20.64
N LEU A 320 -18.16 7.80 19.56
CA LEU A 320 -18.71 7.66 18.20
C LEU A 320 -19.34 6.29 17.94
N LEU A 321 -18.77 5.23 18.48
CA LEU A 321 -19.20 3.84 18.25
C LEU A 321 -20.71 3.62 18.45
N PRO A 322 -21.35 4.06 19.57
CA PRO A 322 -22.79 3.92 19.76
C PRO A 322 -23.61 4.65 18.69
N ARG A 323 -23.17 5.85 18.27
CA ARG A 323 -23.85 6.65 17.23
C ARG A 323 -23.82 5.95 15.89
N VAL A 324 -22.66 5.40 15.52
CA VAL A 324 -22.50 4.66 14.26
C VAL A 324 -23.32 3.36 14.27
N ALA A 325 -23.37 2.65 15.39
CA ALA A 325 -24.21 1.46 15.53
C ALA A 325 -25.71 1.79 15.39
N GLN A 326 -26.18 2.89 16.00
CA GLN A 326 -27.56 3.34 15.88
C GLN A 326 -27.91 3.74 14.44
N GLN A 327 -27.02 4.45 13.75
CA GLN A 327 -27.22 4.84 12.34
C GLN A 327 -27.37 3.63 11.42
N ARG A 328 -26.53 2.62 11.63
CA ARG A 328 -26.60 1.37 10.90
C ARG A 328 -27.95 0.67 11.10
N ASP A 329 -28.39 0.55 12.34
CA ASP A 329 -29.65 -0.14 12.65
C ASP A 329 -30.84 0.65 12.05
N THR A 330 -30.82 1.99 12.18
CA THR A 330 -31.80 2.89 11.56
C THR A 330 -31.86 2.72 10.03
N PHE A 331 -30.70 2.63 9.37
CA PHE A 331 -30.62 2.41 7.92
C PHE A 331 -31.24 1.08 7.50
N TYR A 332 -30.90 -0.01 8.21
CA TYR A 332 -31.43 -1.31 7.86
C TYR A 332 -32.91 -1.47 8.16
N ASP A 333 -33.40 -0.89 9.26
CA ASP A 333 -34.83 -0.89 9.58
C ASP A 333 -35.62 -0.14 8.51
N TRP A 334 -35.15 1.06 8.13
CA TRP A 334 -35.73 1.81 7.03
C TRP A 334 -35.75 0.99 5.73
N LEU A 335 -34.64 0.34 5.38
CA LEU A 335 -34.56 -0.44 4.15
C LEU A 335 -35.52 -1.64 4.18
N MET A 336 -35.66 -2.31 5.33
CA MET A 336 -36.60 -3.41 5.52
C MET A 336 -38.06 -2.97 5.34
N ASP A 337 -38.41 -1.74 5.71
CA ASP A 337 -39.74 -1.16 5.51
C ASP A 337 -40.03 -0.84 4.03
N GLN A 338 -39.00 -0.54 3.23
CA GLN A 338 -39.14 -0.28 1.80
C GLN A 338 -39.31 -1.55 0.95
N VAL A 339 -38.85 -2.71 1.43
CA VAL A 339 -38.89 -3.95 0.67
C VAL A 339 -40.26 -4.63 0.81
N GLN A 340 -40.84 -5.05 -0.32
CA GLN A 340 -42.15 -5.72 -0.37
C GLN A 340 -42.07 -7.10 -1.06
N GLY A 341 -43.15 -7.87 -0.99
CA GLY A 341 -43.31 -9.14 -1.71
C GLY A 341 -42.45 -10.29 -1.17
N GLN A 342 -42.05 -11.20 -2.07
CA GLN A 342 -41.28 -12.41 -1.73
C GLN A 342 -39.91 -12.08 -1.12
N ARG A 343 -39.24 -11.02 -1.60
CA ARG A 343 -37.96 -10.54 -1.04
C ARG A 343 -38.10 -10.15 0.43
N ALA A 344 -39.17 -9.45 0.78
CA ALA A 344 -39.43 -9.04 2.18
C ALA A 344 -39.61 -10.25 3.10
N GLN A 345 -40.35 -11.26 2.65
CA GLN A 345 -40.54 -12.51 3.40
C GLN A 345 -39.21 -13.24 3.63
N ARG A 346 -38.37 -13.35 2.58
CA ARG A 346 -37.03 -13.93 2.68
C ARG A 346 -36.15 -13.16 3.67
N LEU A 347 -36.05 -11.84 3.51
CA LEU A 347 -35.20 -11.01 4.37
C LEU A 347 -35.64 -11.03 5.83
N ARG A 348 -36.95 -11.07 6.13
CA ARG A 348 -37.46 -11.24 7.50
C ARG A 348 -37.06 -12.60 8.09
N HIS A 349 -37.14 -13.67 7.31
CA HIS A 349 -36.68 -15.00 7.74
C HIS A 349 -35.18 -15.04 8.02
N GLU A 350 -34.37 -14.47 7.12
CA GLU A 350 -32.92 -14.38 7.31
C GLU A 350 -32.56 -13.47 8.51
N ALA A 351 -33.27 -12.37 8.71
CA ALA A 351 -33.09 -11.48 9.85
C ALA A 351 -33.43 -12.18 11.18
N GLN A 352 -34.45 -13.03 11.22
CA GLN A 352 -34.78 -13.85 12.40
C GLN A 352 -33.67 -14.86 12.72
N LYS A 353 -33.13 -15.55 11.71
CA LYS A 353 -32.02 -16.51 11.88
C LYS A 353 -30.76 -15.83 12.40
N THR A 354 -30.39 -14.71 11.78
CA THR A 354 -29.13 -14.01 12.06
C THR A 354 -29.25 -12.98 13.19
N ARG A 355 -30.48 -12.76 13.70
CA ARG A 355 -30.85 -11.75 14.70
C ARG A 355 -30.56 -10.30 14.29
N GLN A 356 -30.33 -10.06 13.00
CA GLN A 356 -30.08 -8.73 12.46
C GLN A 356 -30.51 -8.65 10.99
N PRO A 357 -31.16 -7.57 10.54
CA PRO A 357 -31.38 -7.32 9.11
C PRO A 357 -30.09 -7.41 8.30
N PHE A 358 -30.14 -8.08 7.15
CA PHE A 358 -28.96 -8.34 6.28
C PHE A 358 -27.77 -9.01 7.00
N GLY A 359 -28.04 -9.65 8.15
CA GLY A 359 -27.01 -10.31 8.96
C GLY A 359 -26.33 -11.45 8.22
N HIS A 360 -26.99 -12.11 7.28
CA HIS A 360 -26.43 -13.22 6.50
C HIS A 360 -25.25 -12.79 5.61
N VAL A 361 -25.33 -11.60 5.02
CA VAL A 361 -24.23 -11.03 4.23
C VAL A 361 -23.12 -10.53 5.16
N ARG A 362 -23.46 -9.81 6.22
CA ARG A 362 -22.46 -9.24 7.15
C ARG A 362 -21.69 -10.30 7.92
N GLN A 363 -22.36 -11.34 8.41
CA GLN A 363 -21.71 -12.48 9.05
C GLN A 363 -20.78 -13.19 8.07
N ALA A 364 -21.21 -13.39 6.81
CA ALA A 364 -20.36 -13.98 5.79
C ALA A 364 -19.14 -13.11 5.46
N LEU A 365 -19.31 -11.78 5.36
CA LEU A 365 -18.22 -10.83 5.14
C LEU A 365 -17.22 -10.85 6.30
N ASN A 366 -17.70 -10.76 7.55
CA ASN A 366 -16.85 -10.82 8.74
C ASN A 366 -16.11 -12.16 8.84
N LEU A 367 -16.77 -13.28 8.51
CA LEU A 367 -16.15 -14.60 8.49
C LEU A 367 -15.07 -14.71 7.40
N HIS A 368 -15.32 -14.16 6.21
CA HIS A 368 -14.33 -14.09 5.14
C HIS A 368 -13.08 -13.32 5.60
N LEU A 369 -13.26 -12.13 6.19
CA LEU A 369 -12.17 -11.31 6.71
C LEU A 369 -11.41 -12.00 7.86
N ALA A 370 -12.11 -12.64 8.79
CA ALA A 370 -11.49 -13.40 9.87
C ALA A 370 -10.67 -14.58 9.35
N HIS A 371 -11.20 -15.32 8.37
CA HIS A 371 -10.48 -16.43 7.74
C HIS A 371 -9.26 -15.95 6.94
N TYR A 372 -9.41 -14.85 6.19
CA TYR A 372 -8.31 -14.23 5.46
C TYR A 372 -7.20 -13.78 6.41
N GLY A 373 -7.55 -13.03 7.47
CA GLY A 373 -6.60 -12.56 8.48
C GLY A 373 -5.91 -13.71 9.22
N ALA A 374 -6.64 -14.75 9.63
CA ALA A 374 -6.05 -15.92 10.28
C ALA A 374 -5.03 -16.64 9.40
N ARG A 375 -5.36 -16.83 8.11
CA ARG A 375 -4.42 -17.42 7.15
C ARG A 375 -3.24 -16.51 6.88
N GLN A 376 -3.44 -15.19 6.85
CA GLN A 376 -2.36 -14.23 6.65
C GLN A 376 -1.33 -14.31 7.77
N VAL A 377 -1.78 -14.32 9.03
CA VAL A 377 -0.90 -14.49 10.21
C VAL A 377 -0.15 -15.82 10.12
N GLN A 378 -0.82 -16.91 9.74
CA GLN A 378 -0.18 -18.22 9.57
C GLN A 378 0.92 -18.20 8.49
N HIS A 379 0.60 -17.71 7.29
CA HIS A 379 1.56 -17.66 6.18
C HIS A 379 2.73 -16.72 6.47
N ARG A 380 2.46 -15.58 7.11
CA ARG A 380 3.50 -14.65 7.57
C ARG A 380 4.44 -15.32 8.55
N TYR A 381 3.92 -15.99 9.58
CA TYR A 381 4.75 -16.69 10.57
C TYR A 381 5.62 -17.78 9.92
N LEU A 382 5.07 -18.56 8.99
CA LEU A 382 5.83 -19.55 8.23
C LEU A 382 6.91 -18.90 7.35
N ALA A 383 6.60 -17.78 6.70
CA ALA A 383 7.57 -17.03 5.89
C ALA A 383 8.78 -16.58 6.72
N HIS A 384 8.53 -16.05 7.92
CA HIS A 384 9.56 -15.66 8.88
C HIS A 384 10.40 -16.84 9.36
N LEU A 385 9.77 -17.97 9.71
CA LEU A 385 10.51 -19.17 10.11
C LEU A 385 11.44 -19.66 8.99
N TYR A 386 10.95 -19.75 7.76
CA TYR A 386 11.77 -20.14 6.62
C TYR A 386 12.90 -19.13 6.35
N ALA A 387 12.64 -17.83 6.46
CA ALA A 387 13.64 -16.79 6.30
C ALA A 387 14.78 -16.95 7.32
N ARG A 388 14.43 -17.11 8.61
CA ARG A 388 15.38 -17.30 9.70
C ARG A 388 16.20 -18.60 9.59
N MET A 389 15.64 -19.63 8.96
CA MET A 389 16.38 -20.87 8.63
C MET A 389 17.25 -20.76 7.37
N GLY A 390 17.17 -19.67 6.61
CA GLY A 390 17.92 -19.48 5.37
C GLY A 390 17.26 -20.10 4.12
N HIS A 391 15.98 -20.47 4.19
CA HIS A 391 15.22 -21.05 3.08
C HIS A 391 14.45 -19.96 2.31
N ALA A 392 15.20 -19.12 1.58
CA ALA A 392 14.63 -17.98 0.86
C ALA A 392 13.47 -18.33 -0.12
N PRO A 393 13.53 -19.40 -0.94
CA PRO A 393 12.43 -19.74 -1.85
C PRO A 393 11.13 -20.09 -1.11
N ALA A 394 11.23 -20.89 -0.05
CA ALA A 394 10.07 -21.28 0.76
C ALA A 394 9.48 -20.08 1.52
N SER A 395 10.35 -19.20 2.03
CA SER A 395 9.92 -17.95 2.67
C SER A 395 9.11 -17.07 1.72
N ARG A 396 9.61 -16.86 0.50
CA ARG A 396 8.93 -16.09 -0.55
C ARG A 396 7.59 -16.70 -0.96
N GLU A 397 7.53 -18.03 -1.11
CA GLU A 397 6.29 -18.73 -1.43
C GLU A 397 5.22 -18.49 -0.36
N GLN A 398 5.58 -18.60 0.92
CA GLN A 398 4.65 -18.34 2.03
C GLN A 398 4.24 -16.86 2.07
N ALA A 399 5.17 -15.92 1.90
CA ALA A 399 4.86 -14.49 1.88
C ALA A 399 3.96 -14.08 0.67
N ALA A 400 4.07 -14.79 -0.45
CA ALA A 400 3.25 -14.55 -1.64
C ALA A 400 1.87 -15.23 -1.59
N ALA A 401 1.68 -16.25 -0.75
CA ALA A 401 0.43 -17.01 -0.65
C ALA A 401 -0.77 -16.14 -0.25
N ILE A 402 -0.55 -15.21 0.69
CA ILE A 402 -1.50 -14.13 1.01
C ILE A 402 -0.72 -12.82 1.00
N PRO A 403 -0.82 -12.04 -0.10
CA PRO A 403 -0.01 -10.86 -0.28
C PRO A 403 -0.14 -9.87 0.88
N CYS A 404 1.00 -9.50 1.46
CA CYS A 404 1.12 -8.42 2.42
C CYS A 404 2.46 -7.74 2.18
N LEU A 405 2.44 -6.40 2.11
CA LEU A 405 3.64 -5.61 1.85
C LEU A 405 4.67 -5.77 2.98
N ALA A 406 4.22 -5.68 4.24
CA ALA A 406 5.08 -5.80 5.41
C ALA A 406 5.75 -7.19 5.50
N ALA A 407 4.96 -8.27 5.37
CA ALA A 407 5.48 -9.63 5.44
C ALA A 407 6.51 -9.93 4.33
N ARG A 408 6.31 -9.40 3.11
CA ARG A 408 7.27 -9.51 2.00
C ARG A 408 8.60 -8.87 2.38
N PHE A 409 8.60 -7.60 2.76
CA PHE A 409 9.85 -6.89 3.08
C PHE A 409 10.58 -7.50 4.27
N GLN A 410 9.86 -7.84 5.33
CA GLN A 410 10.46 -8.46 6.51
C GLN A 410 11.09 -9.81 6.17
N SER A 411 10.38 -10.66 5.42
CA SER A 411 10.92 -11.94 4.96
C SER A 411 12.18 -11.74 4.10
N GLU A 412 12.16 -10.78 3.18
CA GLU A 412 13.31 -10.46 2.30
C GLU A 412 14.54 -9.97 3.07
N ILE A 413 14.34 -9.17 4.13
CA ILE A 413 15.42 -8.69 4.99
C ILE A 413 15.95 -9.83 5.86
N GLU A 414 15.07 -10.59 6.52
CA GLU A 414 15.46 -11.65 7.46
C GLU A 414 16.26 -12.76 6.78
N TRP A 415 15.84 -13.24 5.60
CA TRP A 415 16.59 -14.32 4.95
C TRP A 415 17.97 -13.84 4.52
N ARG A 416 18.12 -12.59 4.10
CA ARG A 416 19.43 -12.01 3.75
C ARG A 416 20.33 -11.87 4.96
N ILE A 417 19.80 -11.47 6.11
CA ILE A 417 20.55 -11.45 7.37
C ILE A 417 21.10 -12.86 7.67
N THR A 418 20.23 -13.87 7.64
CA THR A 418 20.65 -15.26 7.88
C THR A 418 21.68 -15.70 6.85
N THR A 419 21.40 -15.53 5.55
CA THR A 419 22.28 -15.98 4.47
C THR A 419 23.63 -15.26 4.49
N ALA A 420 23.68 -13.97 4.83
CA ALA A 420 24.92 -13.23 5.01
C ALA A 420 25.77 -13.84 6.14
N HIS A 421 25.18 -14.13 7.30
CA HIS A 421 25.89 -14.83 8.37
C HIS A 421 26.38 -16.23 7.97
N TRP A 422 25.66 -16.94 7.12
CA TRP A 422 26.11 -18.22 6.54
C TRP A 422 27.30 -18.04 5.59
N HIS A 423 27.30 -17.00 4.75
CA HIS A 423 28.44 -16.69 3.86
C HIS A 423 29.69 -16.30 4.65
N LEU A 424 29.54 -15.42 5.65
CA LEU A 424 30.61 -15.06 6.59
C LEU A 424 31.16 -16.30 7.30
N SER A 425 30.28 -17.25 7.59
CA SER A 425 30.70 -18.50 8.23
C SER A 425 31.56 -19.41 7.39
N ARG A 426 31.57 -19.21 6.08
CA ARG A 426 32.41 -19.91 5.11
C ARG A 426 33.49 -19.00 4.55
N SER A 427 33.76 -17.87 5.21
CA SER A 427 34.74 -16.87 4.78
C SER A 427 34.46 -16.28 3.39
N ASN A 428 33.20 -16.34 2.90
CA ASN A 428 32.81 -15.72 1.63
C ASN A 428 32.37 -14.28 1.87
N LEU A 429 33.35 -13.37 1.92
CA LEU A 429 33.14 -11.95 2.22
C LEU A 429 32.43 -11.18 1.10
N ALA A 430 32.77 -11.46 -0.16
CA ALA A 430 32.21 -10.74 -1.30
C ALA A 430 30.69 -10.88 -1.36
N GLU A 431 30.18 -12.08 -1.10
CA GLU A 431 28.74 -12.34 -1.12
C GLU A 431 28.03 -11.72 0.09
N ALA A 432 28.65 -11.71 1.27
CA ALA A 432 28.10 -11.04 2.45
C ALA A 432 28.01 -9.52 2.25
N ALA A 433 29.03 -8.90 1.64
CA ALA A 433 29.03 -7.47 1.31
C ALA A 433 27.94 -7.13 0.27
N ARG A 434 27.77 -7.97 -0.75
CA ARG A 434 26.69 -7.82 -1.74
C ARG A 434 25.31 -7.86 -1.08
N LEU A 435 25.10 -8.76 -0.12
CA LEU A 435 23.85 -8.86 0.63
C LEU A 435 23.61 -7.65 1.56
N LEU A 436 24.66 -7.04 2.11
CA LEU A 436 24.54 -5.80 2.89
C LEU A 436 24.02 -4.64 2.05
N GLU A 437 24.52 -4.47 0.82
CA GLU A 437 24.01 -3.44 -0.10
C GLU A 437 22.52 -3.65 -0.42
N GLU A 438 22.09 -4.90 -0.60
CA GLU A 438 20.65 -5.22 -0.76
C GLU A 438 19.83 -4.95 0.50
N LEU A 439 20.39 -5.19 1.69
CA LEU A 439 19.70 -4.95 2.97
C LEU A 439 19.43 -3.46 3.17
N ASP A 440 20.40 -2.60 2.87
CA ASP A 440 20.24 -1.14 2.93
C ASP A 440 19.13 -0.66 1.97
N ASP A 441 19.15 -1.12 0.71
CA ASP A 441 18.12 -0.78 -0.28
C ASP A 441 16.73 -1.23 0.18
N LEU A 442 16.60 -2.48 0.64
CA LEU A 442 15.33 -3.03 1.11
C LEU A 442 14.80 -2.31 2.35
N PHE A 443 15.67 -1.94 3.29
CA PHE A 443 15.28 -1.19 4.46
C PHE A 443 14.71 0.18 4.07
N GLN A 444 15.43 0.93 3.24
CA GLN A 444 15.01 2.26 2.79
C GLN A 444 13.72 2.20 1.99
N ARG A 445 13.62 1.29 1.02
CA ARG A 445 12.38 1.09 0.24
C ARG A 445 11.23 0.64 1.12
N GLY A 446 11.48 -0.24 2.08
CA GLY A 446 10.49 -0.71 3.04
C GLY A 446 9.88 0.43 3.85
N VAL A 447 10.69 1.38 4.31
CA VAL A 447 10.22 2.59 4.97
C VAL A 447 9.48 3.50 4.00
N GLN A 448 10.04 3.77 2.81
CA GLN A 448 9.48 4.71 1.83
C GLN A 448 8.12 4.28 1.26
N CYS A 449 7.85 2.97 1.14
CA CYS A 449 6.56 2.47 0.67
C CYS A 449 5.58 2.11 1.80
N GLY A 450 5.96 2.30 3.06
CA GLY A 450 5.12 1.99 4.23
C GLY A 450 5.03 0.50 4.60
N ALA A 451 5.91 -0.34 4.04
CA ALA A 451 6.04 -1.75 4.42
C ALA A 451 6.58 -1.90 5.85
N LEU A 452 7.58 -1.07 6.17
CA LEU A 452 8.12 -0.88 7.50
C LEU A 452 7.53 0.40 8.08
N MET A 453 7.42 0.44 9.40
CA MET A 453 7.01 1.66 10.08
C MET A 453 8.03 2.77 9.82
N ASP A 454 7.54 3.98 9.58
CA ASP A 454 8.33 5.21 9.55
C ASP A 454 9.02 5.42 10.91
N PRO A 455 10.36 5.36 10.98
CA PRO A 455 11.08 5.46 12.25
C PRO A 455 10.84 6.78 13.00
N TRP A 456 10.51 7.86 12.30
CA TRP A 456 10.17 9.15 12.93
C TRP A 456 8.92 9.08 13.82
N ASN A 457 8.01 8.14 13.54
CA ASN A 457 6.84 7.92 14.37
C ASN A 457 7.20 7.38 15.77
N ILE A 458 8.38 6.79 15.96
CA ILE A 458 8.85 6.34 17.28
C ILE A 458 8.93 7.54 18.22
N LEU A 459 9.63 8.60 17.78
CA LEU A 459 9.75 9.82 18.57
C LEU A 459 8.43 10.58 18.65
N GLY A 460 7.73 10.73 17.51
CA GLY A 460 6.51 11.54 17.44
C GLY A 460 5.31 10.98 18.21
N PHE A 461 5.22 9.65 18.33
CA PHE A 461 4.08 8.96 18.97
C PHE A 461 4.49 8.01 20.10
N GLN A 462 5.76 8.03 20.52
CA GLN A 462 6.29 7.19 21.62
C GLN A 462 6.03 5.69 21.37
N GLY A 463 6.20 5.23 20.13
CA GLY A 463 5.92 3.85 19.74
C GLY A 463 4.43 3.48 19.63
N ASN A 464 3.51 4.44 19.72
CA ASN A 464 2.09 4.22 19.52
C ASN A 464 1.64 4.61 18.10
N PHE A 465 0.46 4.11 17.71
CA PHE A 465 -0.25 4.47 16.50
C PHE A 465 -1.59 5.13 16.87
N PRO A 466 -1.79 6.43 16.57
CA PRO A 466 -3.08 7.09 16.75
C PRO A 466 -4.14 6.49 15.83
N LEU A 467 -5.31 6.10 16.33
CA LEU A 467 -6.44 5.63 15.50
C LEU A 467 -7.45 6.74 15.20
N PHE A 468 -7.42 7.83 15.95
CA PHE A 468 -8.34 8.94 15.81
C PHE A 468 -7.71 10.27 16.24
N SER A 469 -8.48 11.36 16.18
CA SER A 469 -8.01 12.71 16.55
C SER A 469 -7.66 12.82 18.04
N SER A 470 -8.34 12.06 18.90
CA SER A 470 -8.07 12.05 20.34
C SER A 470 -6.85 11.18 20.67
N ARG A 471 -6.04 11.64 21.63
CA ARG A 471 -4.82 10.94 22.07
C ARG A 471 -5.11 9.63 22.78
N GLU A 472 -6.28 9.48 23.41
CA GLU A 472 -6.66 8.26 24.11
C GLU A 472 -6.97 7.10 23.15
N ASP A 473 -7.27 7.40 21.88
CA ASP A 473 -7.56 6.42 20.84
C ASP A 473 -6.26 5.88 20.18
N ALA A 474 -5.11 6.01 20.85
CA ALA A 474 -3.84 5.45 20.39
C ALA A 474 -3.63 4.01 20.91
N ILE A 475 -3.02 3.16 20.08
CA ILE A 475 -2.65 1.79 20.45
C ILE A 475 -1.14 1.59 20.29
N PRO A 476 -0.50 0.65 21.00
CA PRO A 476 0.88 0.27 20.72
C PRO A 476 1.04 -0.16 19.26
N ASP A 477 2.08 0.33 18.56
CA ASP A 477 2.36 -0.08 17.18
C ASP A 477 3.28 -1.30 17.19
N PRO A 478 2.78 -2.52 16.88
CA PRO A 478 3.58 -3.74 16.93
C PRO A 478 4.73 -3.74 15.90
N ARG A 479 4.70 -2.84 14.91
CA ARG A 479 5.75 -2.74 13.90
C ARG A 479 7.03 -2.12 14.43
N VAL A 480 6.98 -1.41 15.58
CA VAL A 480 8.17 -0.83 16.23
C VAL A 480 9.15 -1.94 16.59
N GLU A 481 8.70 -2.96 17.33
CA GLU A 481 9.55 -4.07 17.77
C GLU A 481 10.15 -4.84 16.59
N ILE A 482 9.35 -5.03 15.53
CA ILE A 482 9.82 -5.68 14.31
C ILE A 482 10.91 -4.85 13.65
N LEU A 483 10.71 -3.54 13.49
CA LEU A 483 11.70 -2.63 12.92
C LEU A 483 13.02 -2.67 13.72
N LEU A 484 12.94 -2.57 15.04
CA LEU A 484 14.10 -2.62 15.93
C LEU A 484 14.86 -3.95 15.78
N THR A 485 14.14 -5.07 15.74
CA THR A 485 14.73 -6.41 15.55
C THR A 485 15.46 -6.52 14.21
N LEU A 486 14.87 -6.00 13.12
CA LEU A 486 15.51 -6.02 11.80
C LEU A 486 16.78 -5.17 11.78
N VAL A 487 16.73 -3.96 12.35
CA VAL A 487 17.89 -3.06 12.44
C VAL A 487 19.01 -3.66 13.25
N GLU A 488 18.70 -4.29 14.39
CA GLU A 488 19.69 -5.01 15.19
C GLU A 488 20.36 -6.14 14.40
N GLY A 489 19.56 -6.88 13.61
CA GLY A 489 20.06 -7.92 12.73
C GLY A 489 21.01 -7.36 11.65
N ILE A 490 20.64 -6.25 11.01
CA ILE A 490 21.47 -5.56 10.00
C ILE A 490 22.78 -5.10 10.62
N PHE A 491 22.76 -4.45 11.80
CA PHE A 491 23.98 -4.08 12.53
C PHE A 491 24.85 -5.29 12.87
N GLY A 492 24.23 -6.42 13.22
CA GLY A 492 24.93 -7.68 13.43
C GLY A 492 25.70 -8.17 12.19
N VAL A 493 25.09 -8.10 11.01
CA VAL A 493 25.74 -8.49 9.74
C VAL A 493 26.89 -7.53 9.40
N TYR A 494 26.69 -6.23 9.58
CA TYR A 494 27.75 -5.24 9.38
C TYR A 494 28.95 -5.50 10.27
N ALA A 495 28.72 -5.67 11.57
CA ALA A 495 29.78 -5.94 12.54
C ALA A 495 30.56 -7.23 12.21
N HIS A 496 29.85 -8.30 11.87
CA HIS A 496 30.47 -9.59 11.51
C HIS A 496 31.26 -9.50 10.20
N THR A 497 30.73 -8.81 9.19
CA THR A 497 31.43 -8.60 7.92
C THR A 497 32.71 -7.80 8.11
N LEU A 498 32.67 -6.75 8.93
CA LEU A 498 33.84 -5.94 9.23
C LEU A 498 34.91 -6.74 9.98
N ALA A 499 34.51 -7.56 10.96
CA ALA A 499 35.41 -8.43 11.70
C ALA A 499 36.08 -9.49 10.79
N GLU A 500 35.30 -10.18 9.95
CA GLU A 500 35.85 -11.19 9.04
C GLU A 500 36.73 -10.56 7.95
N ALA A 501 36.42 -9.35 7.47
CA ALA A 501 37.28 -8.61 6.55
C ALA A 501 38.62 -8.22 7.18
N ALA A 502 38.62 -7.81 8.46
CA ALA A 502 39.85 -7.55 9.20
C ALA A 502 40.69 -8.83 9.36
N VAL A 503 40.05 -9.95 9.72
CA VAL A 503 40.73 -11.25 9.84
C VAL A 503 41.27 -11.76 8.50
N GLN A 504 40.61 -11.48 7.38
CA GLN A 504 41.10 -11.84 6.04
C GLN A 504 42.11 -10.84 5.47
N GLY A 505 42.30 -9.69 6.13
CA GLY A 505 43.24 -8.66 5.73
C GLY A 505 42.83 -7.93 4.45
N ASP A 506 41.55 -8.04 4.05
CA ASP A 506 41.00 -7.30 2.92
C ASP A 506 40.70 -5.86 3.36
N ARG A 507 41.75 -5.03 3.31
CA ARG A 507 41.67 -3.63 3.72
C ARG A 507 40.72 -2.80 2.86
N ALA A 508 40.56 -3.16 1.58
CA ALA A 508 39.69 -2.43 0.68
C ALA A 508 38.22 -2.66 1.06
N LEU A 509 37.84 -3.94 1.20
CA LEU A 509 36.48 -4.30 1.58
C LEU A 509 36.14 -3.87 3.01
N SER A 510 37.08 -4.02 3.95
CA SER A 510 36.91 -3.55 5.34
C SER A 510 36.60 -2.04 5.38
N LYS A 511 37.32 -1.22 4.59
CA LYS A 511 37.06 0.22 4.50
C LYS A 511 35.70 0.52 3.89
N GLN A 512 35.31 -0.18 2.82
CA GLN A 512 34.00 -0.01 2.17
C GLN A 512 32.86 -0.33 3.15
N VAL A 513 32.93 -1.47 3.84
CA VAL A 513 31.92 -1.92 4.80
C VAL A 513 31.85 -0.97 6.00
N ALA A 514 33.00 -0.51 6.53
CA ALA A 514 33.03 0.45 7.62
C ALA A 514 32.35 1.78 7.28
N GLN A 515 32.53 2.27 6.04
CA GLN A 515 31.88 3.49 5.56
C GLN A 515 30.38 3.30 5.34
N ALA A 516 29.97 2.14 4.82
CA ALA A 516 28.55 1.80 4.67
C ALA A 516 27.85 1.70 6.04
N PHE A 517 28.46 1.00 6.99
CA PHE A 517 27.96 0.90 8.36
C PHE A 517 27.84 2.28 9.01
N GLN A 518 28.87 3.13 8.91
CA GLN A 518 28.80 4.49 9.45
C GLN A 518 27.60 5.26 8.91
N ARG A 519 27.39 5.24 7.58
CA ARG A 519 26.25 5.93 6.96
C ARG A 519 24.91 5.41 7.47
N PHE A 520 24.76 4.08 7.57
CA PHE A 520 23.53 3.47 8.05
C PHE A 520 23.28 3.81 9.54
N ALA A 521 24.31 3.75 10.38
CA ALA A 521 24.24 4.14 11.79
C ALA A 521 23.87 5.63 11.97
N GLU A 522 24.53 6.54 11.25
CA GLU A 522 24.24 7.97 11.28
C GLU A 522 22.83 8.30 10.78
N GLN A 523 22.28 7.52 9.84
CA GLN A 523 20.89 7.66 9.41
C GLN A 523 19.93 7.18 10.49
N TRP A 524 20.22 6.03 11.11
CA TRP A 524 19.39 5.45 12.16
C TRP A 524 19.29 6.35 13.40
N ASP A 525 20.42 6.90 13.86
CA ASP A 525 20.46 7.72 15.08
C ASP A 525 19.69 9.04 14.97
N ARG A 526 19.30 9.46 13.75
CA ARG A 526 18.41 10.62 13.55
C ARG A 526 17.03 10.42 14.16
N TYR A 527 16.56 9.17 14.25
CA TYR A 527 15.21 8.84 14.67
C TYR A 527 15.01 8.86 16.20
N ALA A 528 16.07 9.17 16.97
CA ALA A 528 16.05 9.26 18.43
C ALA A 528 15.40 8.03 19.11
N THR A 529 15.60 6.83 18.56
CA THR A 529 15.03 5.57 19.07
C THR A 529 15.47 5.25 20.49
N THR A 530 16.61 5.82 20.92
CA THR A 530 17.20 5.68 22.24
C THR A 530 16.58 6.61 23.30
N ALA A 531 15.73 7.56 22.91
CA ALA A 531 15.11 8.53 23.80
C ALA A 531 13.78 8.06 24.41
N VAL A 532 13.20 6.97 23.91
CA VAL A 532 11.93 6.41 24.41
C VAL A 532 12.23 5.32 25.43
N GLU A 533 11.91 5.56 26.70
CA GLU A 533 12.29 4.69 27.83
C GLU A 533 11.76 3.25 27.73
N ASP A 534 10.55 3.06 27.19
CA ASP A 534 9.89 1.75 27.12
C ASP A 534 10.29 0.90 25.89
N LEU A 535 11.25 1.36 25.08
CA LEU A 535 11.70 0.66 23.88
C LEU A 535 13.14 0.13 24.02
N PRO A 536 13.48 -0.99 23.34
CA PRO A 536 14.86 -1.47 23.27
C PRO A 536 15.84 -0.38 22.80
N HIS A 537 16.90 -0.17 23.58
CA HIS A 537 17.93 0.81 23.26
C HIS A 537 18.82 0.30 22.11
N ILE A 538 18.65 0.88 20.92
CA ILE A 538 19.46 0.57 19.74
C ILE A 538 20.11 1.86 19.24
N SER A 539 21.39 2.06 19.60
CA SER A 539 22.25 3.14 19.10
C SER A 539 23.09 2.66 17.92
N GLY A 540 23.00 3.34 16.79
CA GLY A 540 23.86 3.12 15.62
C GLY A 540 25.31 3.43 15.92
N GLU A 541 25.59 4.58 16.53
CA GLU A 541 26.93 5.05 16.89
C GLU A 541 27.66 4.06 17.80
N GLU A 542 27.00 3.58 18.86
CA GLU A 542 27.59 2.59 19.77
C GLU A 542 27.91 1.27 19.05
N ASN A 543 26.99 0.78 18.20
CA ASN A 543 27.19 -0.44 17.43
C ASN A 543 28.34 -0.30 16.42
N TRP A 544 28.41 0.84 15.72
CA TRP A 544 29.48 1.11 14.76
C TRP A 544 30.86 1.25 15.43
N LYS A 545 30.97 2.04 16.51
CA LYS A 545 32.21 2.20 17.29
C LYS A 545 32.69 0.87 17.84
N SER A 546 31.77 0.09 18.42
CA SER A 546 32.03 -1.24 18.94
C SER A 546 32.58 -2.19 17.87
N ALA A 547 31.96 -2.24 16.70
CA ALA A 547 32.41 -3.08 15.60
C ALA A 547 33.77 -2.63 15.04
N GLN A 548 34.03 -1.32 14.99
CA GLN A 548 35.31 -0.78 14.54
C GLN A 548 36.45 -1.14 15.51
N ALA A 549 36.22 -1.06 16.82
CA ALA A 549 37.19 -1.49 17.83
C ALA A 549 37.52 -2.99 17.69
N VAL A 550 36.48 -3.84 17.55
CA VAL A 550 36.65 -5.28 17.30
C VAL A 550 37.46 -5.55 16.04
N ALA A 551 37.15 -4.87 14.94
CA ALA A 551 37.86 -5.05 13.68
C ALA A 551 39.34 -4.59 13.75
N ARG A 552 39.63 -3.52 14.49
CA ARG A 552 41.02 -3.09 14.74
C ARG A 552 41.79 -4.14 15.54
N ALA A 553 41.24 -4.58 16.66
CA ALA A 553 41.85 -5.61 17.49
C ALA A 553 42.12 -6.91 16.70
N LEU A 554 41.19 -7.32 15.84
CA LEU A 554 41.38 -8.51 14.98
C LEU A 554 42.41 -8.29 13.86
N SER A 555 42.51 -7.08 13.31
CA SER A 555 43.57 -6.73 12.35
C SER A 555 44.95 -6.74 13.02
N ASP A 556 45.04 -6.24 14.25
CA ASP A 556 46.28 -6.21 15.03
C ASP A 556 46.68 -7.62 15.49
N TRP A 557 45.72 -8.44 15.92
CA TRP A 557 45.92 -9.87 16.20
C TRP A 557 46.51 -10.59 14.99
N ARG A 558 45.94 -10.36 13.80
CA ARG A 558 46.46 -10.93 12.55
C ARG A 558 47.90 -10.46 12.26
N ALA A 559 48.20 -9.18 12.50
CA ALA A 559 49.53 -8.63 12.27
C ALA A 559 50.58 -9.15 13.27
N ALA A 560 50.17 -9.43 14.50
CA ALA A 560 51.03 -9.93 15.58
C ALA A 560 51.36 -11.43 15.45
N GLY A 561 50.54 -12.24 14.77
CA GLY A 561 50.84 -13.66 14.52
C GLY A 561 50.97 -14.45 15.83
N GLU A 562 52.12 -15.10 16.07
CA GLU A 562 52.36 -15.91 17.29
C GLU A 562 52.34 -15.10 18.60
N SER A 563 52.57 -13.77 18.56
CA SER A 563 52.53 -12.92 19.77
C SER A 563 51.10 -12.62 20.24
N ALA A 564 50.11 -12.95 19.43
CA ALA A 564 48.70 -12.61 19.68
C ALA A 564 48.00 -13.57 20.68
N GLY A 565 48.68 -14.65 21.08
CA GLY A 565 48.25 -15.55 22.17
C GLY A 565 48.62 -15.06 23.57
N ASP A 566 49.32 -13.92 23.70
CA ASP A 566 49.67 -13.33 25.00
C ASP A 566 48.46 -12.61 25.62
N ILE A 567 48.17 -12.89 26.89
CA ILE A 567 47.14 -12.22 27.69
C ILE A 567 47.41 -10.70 27.75
N THR A 568 48.67 -10.30 27.69
CA THR A 568 49.10 -8.90 27.72
C THR A 568 48.59 -8.12 26.50
N PHE A 569 48.62 -8.73 25.31
CA PHE A 569 48.09 -8.14 24.08
C PHE A 569 46.58 -7.88 24.19
N TRP A 570 45.81 -8.87 24.63
CA TRP A 570 44.36 -8.72 24.76
C TRP A 570 43.97 -7.75 25.87
N ARG A 571 44.74 -7.66 26.97
CA ARG A 571 44.46 -6.70 28.05
C ARG A 571 44.45 -5.24 27.57
N GLU A 572 45.27 -4.90 26.59
CA GLU A 572 45.29 -3.55 26.00
C GLU A 572 44.00 -3.28 25.20
N HIS A 573 43.55 -4.24 24.39
CA HIS A 573 42.36 -4.11 23.54
C HIS A 573 41.01 -4.32 24.26
N VAL A 574 40.99 -5.08 25.34
CA VAL A 574 39.81 -5.37 26.19
C VAL A 574 39.18 -4.08 26.74
N THR A 575 40.00 -3.07 27.04
CA THR A 575 39.50 -1.76 27.51
C THR A 575 38.69 -0.99 26.44
N GLU A 576 38.84 -1.34 25.16
CA GLU A 576 38.12 -0.72 24.05
C GLU A 576 36.76 -1.39 23.78
N PHE A 577 36.50 -2.57 24.34
CA PHE A 577 35.24 -3.28 24.17
C PHE A 577 34.19 -2.78 25.16
N GLN A 578 33.30 -1.92 24.67
CA GLN A 578 32.28 -1.25 25.48
C GLN A 578 31.02 -2.10 25.73
N SER A 579 30.90 -3.28 25.10
CA SER A 579 29.72 -4.14 25.23
C SER A 579 30.08 -5.63 25.31
N SER A 580 29.25 -6.41 26.01
CA SER A 580 29.37 -7.89 26.08
C SER A 580 29.29 -8.55 24.70
N ARG A 581 28.54 -7.95 23.76
CA ARG A 581 28.43 -8.41 22.37
C ARG A 581 29.76 -8.30 21.62
N SER A 582 30.51 -7.21 21.82
CA SER A 582 31.84 -7.02 21.24
C SER A 582 32.81 -8.10 21.70
N TYR A 583 32.81 -8.41 23.00
CA TYR A 583 33.61 -9.51 23.56
C TYR A 583 33.24 -10.86 22.95
N ALA A 584 31.94 -11.19 22.95
CA ALA A 584 31.44 -12.44 22.40
C ALA A 584 31.83 -12.61 20.92
N GLN A 585 31.78 -11.53 20.13
CA GLN A 585 32.14 -11.54 18.73
C GLN A 585 33.65 -11.81 18.50
N VAL A 586 34.53 -11.20 19.31
CA VAL A 586 35.98 -11.45 19.25
C VAL A 586 36.27 -12.91 19.60
N VAL A 587 35.75 -13.39 20.73
CA VAL A 587 35.93 -14.78 21.18
C VAL A 587 35.41 -15.78 20.13
N GLN A 588 34.20 -15.56 19.60
CA GLN A 588 33.63 -16.41 18.57
C GLN A 588 34.51 -16.44 17.32
N THR A 589 35.03 -15.28 16.90
CA THR A 589 35.94 -15.19 15.75
C THR A 589 37.24 -15.97 15.99
N LEU A 590 37.86 -15.83 17.15
CA LEU A 590 39.10 -16.54 17.51
C LEU A 590 38.91 -18.06 17.54
N LEU A 591 37.82 -18.53 18.16
CA LEU A 591 37.46 -19.95 18.18
C LEU A 591 37.29 -20.52 16.77
N ARG A 592 36.66 -19.77 15.86
CA ARG A 592 36.48 -20.19 14.46
C ARG A 592 37.78 -20.26 13.68
N LYS A 593 38.78 -19.46 14.05
CA LYS A 593 40.12 -19.48 13.45
C LYS A 593 41.07 -20.45 14.17
N ASN A 594 40.54 -21.27 15.08
CA ASN A 594 41.25 -22.27 15.88
C ASN A 594 42.31 -21.68 16.83
N ASP A 595 42.22 -20.41 17.19
CA ASP A 595 43.07 -19.79 18.23
C ASP A 595 42.41 -19.96 19.60
N THR A 596 42.50 -21.18 20.13
CA THR A 596 41.89 -21.54 21.41
C THR A 596 42.60 -20.90 22.60
N VAL A 597 43.88 -20.53 22.45
CA VAL A 597 44.68 -19.90 23.51
C VAL A 597 44.23 -18.45 23.73
N ALA A 598 44.14 -17.66 22.65
CA ALA A 598 43.62 -16.30 22.71
C ALA A 598 42.15 -16.26 23.19
N ALA A 599 41.32 -17.20 22.70
CA ALA A 599 39.92 -17.28 23.13
C ALA A 599 39.78 -17.63 24.63
N MET A 600 40.59 -18.55 25.13
CA MET A 600 40.61 -18.89 26.57
C MET A 600 41.10 -17.72 27.42
N GLY A 601 42.11 -16.97 26.95
CA GLY A 601 42.63 -15.78 27.63
C GLY A 601 41.63 -14.63 27.75
N LEU A 602 40.62 -14.56 26.88
CA LEU A 602 39.53 -13.58 26.93
C LEU A 602 38.31 -14.04 27.74
N LEU A 603 38.17 -15.35 28.00
CA LEU A 603 37.06 -15.94 28.75
C LEU A 603 37.34 -16.11 30.25
N MET A 604 38.62 -16.09 30.64
CA MET A 604 39.09 -16.11 32.04
C MET A 604 39.32 -14.69 32.54
#